data_AF-U2W4K3-F1
#
_entry.id   AF-U2W4K3-F1
#
_cell.length_a   1.000
_cell.length_b   1.000
_cell.length_c   1.000
_cell.angle_alpha   90.00
_cell.angle_beta   90.00
_cell.angle_gamma   90.00
#
_symmetry.space_group_name_H-M   'P 1'
#
loop_
_entity.id
_entity.type
_entity.pdbx_description
1 polymer ?
#
loop_
_entity_poly.entity_id
_entity_poly.type
_entity_poly.pdbx_seq_one_letter_code
_entity_poly.pdbx_strand_id
1 'polypeptide(L)' 'MLWDIRESYVSLLVDFEVLEDNEIQKRRDILCEKVSEVNNNYPATDVKSYKAAQRALKDEEEQTFKDNEVDSILPNGIDK' A
#
# COMPACT_ATOMS: atom_id res chain seq x y z
N MET A 1 -7.73 -3.58 9.39
CA MET A 1 -6.82 -3.44 8.24
C MET A 1 -6.14 -2.06 8.31
N LEU A 2 -4.98 -1.81 7.69
CA LEU A 2 -4.30 -0.49 7.77
C LEU A 2 -5.20 0.65 7.26
N TRP A 3 -6.04 0.35 6.26
CA TRP A 3 -7.03 1.28 5.70
C TRP A 3 -8.01 1.82 6.75
N ASP A 4 -8.60 0.96 7.58
CA ASP A 4 -9.58 1.38 8.59
C ASP A 4 -8.97 2.35 9.61
N ILE A 5 -7.69 2.15 9.93
CA ILE A 5 -6.94 3.02 10.84
C ILE A 5 -6.69 4.38 10.17
N ARG A 6 -6.35 4.39 8.87
CA ARG A 6 -6.22 5.62 8.08
C ARG A 6 -7.53 6.40 8.02
N GLU A 7 -8.66 5.74 7.76
CA GLU A 7 -9.96 6.39 7.75
C GLU A 7 -10.32 6.95 9.14
N SER A 8 -9.96 6.24 10.20
CA SER A 8 -10.14 6.73 11.58
C SER A 8 -9.32 7.99 11.88
N TYR A 9 -8.09 8.08 11.35
CA TYR A 9 -7.28 9.31 11.43
C TYR A 9 -7.92 10.48 10.68
N VAL A 10 -8.41 10.25 9.46
CA VAL A 10 -9.07 11.30 8.66
C VAL A 10 -10.31 11.80 9.38
N SER A 11 -11.13 10.90 9.92
CA SER A 11 -12.29 11.25 10.73
C SER A 11 -11.90 12.08 11.97
N LEU A 12 -10.85 11.66 12.69
CA LEU A 12 -10.35 12.40 13.86
C LEU A 12 -9.94 13.84 13.50
N LEU A 13 -9.30 14.07 12.35
CA LEU A 13 -8.90 15.42 11.92
C LEU A 13 -10.08 16.37 11.71
N VAL A 14 -11.23 15.85 11.28
CA VAL A 14 -12.46 16.64 11.11
C VAL A 14 -13.03 17.09 12.45
N ASP A 15 -12.82 16.31 13.51
CA ASP A 15 -13.34 16.59 14.85
C ASP A 15 -12.47 17.58 15.67
N PHE A 16 -11.33 18.05 15.13
CA PHE A 16 -10.38 18.90 15.89
C PHE A 16 -10.98 20.22 16.39
N GLU A 17 -11.95 20.79 15.68
CA GLU A 17 -12.59 22.05 16.09
C GLU A 17 -13.62 21.86 17.21
N VAL A 18 -14.04 20.62 17.48
CA VAL A 18 -15.12 20.27 18.42
C VAL A 18 -14.59 19.59 19.68
N LEU A 19 -13.48 18.85 19.55
CA LEU A 19 -12.87 18.10 20.65
C LEU A 19 -11.84 18.94 21.40
N GLU A 20 -11.70 18.64 22.69
CA GLU A 20 -10.62 19.21 23.50
C GLU A 20 -9.26 18.57 23.13
N ASP A 21 -8.18 19.34 23.24
CA ASP A 21 -6.82 18.90 22.93
C ASP A 21 -6.44 17.57 23.61
N ASN A 22 -6.88 17.36 24.85
CA ASN A 22 -6.61 16.14 25.60
C ASN A 22 -7.29 14.91 24.96
N GLU A 23 -8.51 15.06 24.47
CA GLU A 23 -9.24 13.99 23.81
C GLU A 23 -8.61 13.65 22.46
N ILE A 24 -8.22 14.68 21.70
CA ILE A 24 -7.52 14.53 20.43
C ILE A 24 -6.21 13.75 20.64
N GLN A 25 -5.41 14.14 21.64
CA GLN A 25 -4.14 13.47 21.96
C GLN A 25 -4.36 12.00 22.34
N LYS A 26 -5.34 11.70 23.21
CA LYS A 26 -5.66 10.32 23.58
C LYS A 26 -6.07 9.48 22.37
N ARG A 27 -6.96 10.00 21.52
CA ARG A 27 -7.42 9.28 20.33
C ARG A 27 -6.27 9.05 19.34
N ARG A 28 -5.42 10.07 19.14
CA ARG A 28 -4.20 9.94 18.32
C ARG A 28 -3.29 8.83 18.85
N ASP A 29 -3.01 8.81 20.15
CA ASP A 29 -2.08 7.84 20.75
C ASP A 29 -2.60 6.40 20.58
N ILE A 30 -3.91 6.19 20.77
CA ILE A 30 -4.57 4.91 20.49
C ILE A 30 -4.43 4.51 19.01
N LEU A 31 -4.61 5.45 18.08
CA LEU A 31 -4.45 5.16 16.65
C LEU A 31 -2.99 4.86 16.30
N CYS A 32 -2.02 5.55 16.90
CA CYS A 32 -0.59 5.26 16.74
C CYS A 32 -0.25 3.83 17.20
N GLU A 33 -0.78 3.41 18.35
CA GLU A 33 -0.56 2.06 18.88
C GLU A 33 -1.11 0.99 17.92
N LYS A 34 -2.34 1.19 17.42
CA LYS A 34 -2.94 0.30 16.40
C LYS A 34 -2.10 0.21 15.12
N VAL A 35 -1.55 1.33 14.63
CA VAL A 35 -0.65 1.31 13.47
C VAL A 35 0.61 0.49 13.77
N SER A 36 1.20 0.67 14.96
CA SER A 36 2.38 -0.08 15.39
C SER A 36 2.11 -1.58 15.42
N GLU A 37 0.97 -2.01 15.99
CA GLU A 37 0.56 -3.41 16.00
C GLU A 37 0.42 -4.00 14.59
N VAL A 38 -0.22 -3.27 13.67
CA VAL A 38 -0.36 -3.72 12.28
C VAL A 38 0.99 -3.81 11.58
N ASN A 39 1.87 -2.82 11.78
CA ASN A 39 3.19 -2.80 11.15
C ASN A 39 4.14 -3.88 11.71
N ASN A 40 4.07 -4.18 13.01
CA ASN A 40 4.87 -5.25 13.63
C ASN A 40 4.48 -6.64 13.09
N ASN A 41 3.22 -6.82 12.70
CA ASN A 41 2.73 -8.04 12.08
C ASN A 41 2.98 -8.09 10.57
N TYR A 42 3.39 -6.97 9.96
CA TYR A 42 3.76 -6.96 8.56
C TYR A 42 5.12 -7.63 8.43
N PRO A 43 5.25 -8.75 7.70
CA PRO A 43 6.55 -9.32 7.46
C PRO A 43 7.38 -8.26 6.75
N ALA A 44 8.46 -7.80 7.39
CA ALA A 44 9.49 -7.04 6.70
C ALA A 44 9.83 -7.83 5.43
N THR A 45 9.99 -7.15 4.28
CA THR A 45 10.35 -7.82 3.03
C THR A 45 11.59 -8.65 3.29
N ASP A 46 11.38 -9.95 3.45
CA ASP A 46 12.47 -10.82 3.84
C ASP A 46 13.45 -10.92 2.67
N VAL A 47 14.71 -11.23 2.96
CA VAL A 47 15.76 -11.23 1.95
C VAL A 47 15.42 -12.16 0.77
N LYS A 48 14.63 -13.22 0.99
CA LYS A 48 14.20 -14.13 -0.06
C LYS A 48 13.11 -13.49 -0.91
N SER A 49 12.08 -12.89 -0.31
CA SER A 49 11.02 -12.15 -1.01
C SER A 49 11.59 -10.97 -1.81
N TYR A 50 12.56 -10.24 -1.24
CA TYR A 50 13.26 -9.16 -1.94
C TYR A 50 14.07 -9.66 -3.14
N LYS A 51 14.82 -10.77 -2.97
CA LYS A 51 15.58 -11.40 -4.08
C LYS A 51 14.66 -11.95 -5.17
N ALA A 52 13.52 -12.52 -4.80
CA ALA A 52 12.53 -13.01 -5.74
C ALA A 52 11.96 -11.85 -6.58
N ALA A 53 11.56 -10.75 -5.94
CA ALA A 53 11.09 -9.56 -6.63
C ALA A 53 12.19 -8.94 -7.53
N GLN A 54 13.45 -8.89 -7.07
CA GLN A 54 14.57 -8.41 -7.89
C GLN A 54 14.79 -9.27 -9.15
N ARG A 55 14.65 -10.60 -9.03
CA ARG A 55 14.75 -11.52 -10.16
C ARG A 55 13.60 -11.33 -11.13
N ALA A 56 12.37 -11.23 -10.64
CA ALA A 56 11.19 -11.03 -11.47
C ALA A 56 11.31 -9.74 -12.31
N LEU A 57 11.77 -8.64 -11.68
CA LEU A 57 11.98 -7.35 -12.36
C LEU A 57 13.14 -7.34 -13.38
N LYS A 58 14.20 -8.12 -13.15
CA LYS A 58 15.41 -8.10 -14.01
C LYS A 58 15.38 -9.15 -15.11
N ASP A 59 14.95 -10.36 -14.76
CA ASP A 59 15.13 -11.55 -15.58
C ASP A 59 13.81 -12.09 -16.12
N GLU A 60 12.69 -11.77 -15.49
CA GLU A 60 11.34 -12.22 -15.89
C GLU A 60 10.52 -11.11 -16.54
N GLU A 61 11.12 -9.93 -16.69
CA GLU A 61 10.54 -8.76 -17.37
C GLU A 61 9.17 -8.33 -16.78
N GLU A 62 8.94 -8.60 -15.49
CA GLU A 62 7.78 -8.04 -14.79
C GLU A 62 7.86 -6.51 -14.79
N GLN A 63 6.71 -5.85 -15.02
CA GLN A 63 6.60 -4.38 -15.12
C GLN A 63 7.39 -3.74 -16.29
N THR A 64 7.83 -4.54 -17.25
CA THR A 64 8.38 -4.06 -18.53
C THR A 64 7.53 -4.58 -19.68
N PHE A 65 7.48 -3.82 -20.79
CA PHE A 65 6.84 -4.29 -22.01
C PHE A 65 7.90 -4.70 -23.02
N LYS A 66 7.77 -5.89 -23.61
CA LYS A 66 8.59 -6.32 -24.75
C LYS A 66 8.12 -5.61 -26.02
N ASP A 67 9.04 -5.40 -26.94
CA ASP A 67 8.69 -4.97 -28.30
C ASP A 67 7.71 -5.98 -28.92
N ASN A 68 6.57 -5.48 -29.43
CA ASN A 68 5.43 -6.26 -29.96
C ASN A 68 4.63 -7.06 -28.92
N GLU A 69 4.81 -6.84 -27.61
CA GLU A 69 3.97 -7.49 -26.59
C GLU A 69 2.52 -7.05 -26.69
N VAL A 70 2.29 -5.77 -26.99
CA VAL A 70 0.95 -5.22 -27.20
C VAL A 70 0.22 -5.98 -28.32
N ASP A 71 0.91 -6.26 -29.44
CA ASP A 71 0.35 -6.99 -30.58
C ASP A 71 -0.06 -8.43 -30.22
N SER A 72 0.61 -9.04 -29.23
CA SER A 72 0.27 -10.38 -28.72
C SER A 72 -0.95 -10.39 -27.78
N ILE A 73 -1.31 -9.24 -27.21
CA ILE A 73 -2.44 -9.07 -26.28
C ILE A 73 -3.67 -8.51 -27.00
N LEU A 74 -3.47 -7.78 -28.10
CA LEU A 74 -4.58 -7.24 -28.88
C LEU A 74 -5.38 -8.38 -29.54
N PRO A 75 -6.71 -8.37 -29.45
CA PRO A 75 -7.54 -9.30 -30.22
C PRO A 75 -7.27 -9.12 -31.72
N ASN A 76 -7.08 -10.24 -32.43
CA ASN A 76 -6.87 -10.24 -33.89
C ASN A 76 -7.93 -9.38 -34.59
N GLY A 77 -7.52 -8.27 -35.21
CA GLY A 77 -8.38 -7.42 -36.04
C GLY A 77 -8.40 -5.92 -35.73
N ILE A 78 -7.51 -5.42 -34.85
CA ILE A 78 -7.42 -3.97 -34.56
C ILE A 78 -6.48 -3.24 -35.54
N ASP A 79 -5.59 -3.94 -36.23
CA ASP A 79 -4.77 -3.35 -37.29
C ASP A 79 -5.60 -3.19 -38.57
N LYS A 80 -5.99 -1.94 -38.85
CA LYS A 80 -6.47 -1.48 -40.15
C LYS A 80 -5.56 -0.39 -40.68
#